data_AF-A0A2E3WUN2-F1
#
_entry.id   AF-A0A2E3WUN2-F1
#
_cell.length_a   1.000
_cell.length_b   1.000
_cell.length_c   1.000
_cell.angle_alpha   90.00
_cell.angle_beta   90.00
_cell.angle_gamma   90.00
#
_symmetry.space_group_name_H-M   'P 1'
#
loop_
_entity.id
_entity.type
_entity.pdbx_description
1 polymer ?
#
loop_
_entity_poly.entity_id
_entity_poly.type
_entity_poly.pdbx_seq_one_letter_code
_entity_poly.pdbx_strand_id
1 'polypeptide(L)'
;MGVINPDGAKVFFSLIQKWLITNTSWIYVTTVGTMLFFSVWLMVSRMGDIRLGPDHSTPDYTNTSWFAMLFSAGMGIGLLFFGVAEPIMHFASPPIGEGSTVASAKEALEITFFHWGLHA
;
A
#
# COMPACT_ATOMS: atom_id res chain seq x y z
N MET A 1 -30.35 5.41 -5.64
CA MET A 1 -30.17 4.40 -6.72
C MET A 1 -29.59 3.08 -6.19
N GLY A 2 -28.44 3.06 -5.50
CA GLY A 2 -27.83 1.79 -5.01
C GLY A 2 -28.68 0.98 -4.02
N VAL A 3 -29.43 1.64 -3.13
CA VAL A 3 -30.37 0.96 -2.20
C VAL A 3 -31.66 0.51 -2.90
N ILE A 4 -32.00 1.13 -4.04
CA ILE A 4 -33.29 0.97 -4.72
C ILE A 4 -33.19 -0.08 -5.85
N ASN A 5 -32.06 -0.14 -6.56
CA ASN A 5 -31.75 -1.17 -7.56
C ASN A 5 -30.29 -1.64 -7.37
N PRO A 6 -30.07 -2.57 -6.42
CA PRO A 6 -28.74 -3.08 -6.10
C PRO A 6 -28.06 -3.77 -7.29
N ASP A 7 -28.81 -4.56 -8.07
CA ASP A 7 -28.26 -5.34 -9.19
C ASP A 7 -27.80 -4.43 -10.34
N GLY A 8 -28.61 -3.43 -10.71
CA GLY A 8 -28.23 -2.45 -11.71
C GLY A 8 -27.01 -1.63 -11.29
N ALA A 9 -26.94 -1.26 -10.02
CA ALA A 9 -25.77 -0.56 -9.47
C ALA A 9 -24.51 -1.45 -9.50
N LYS A 10 -24.62 -2.74 -9.14
CA LYS A 10 -23.51 -3.69 -9.18
C LYS A 10 -22.94 -3.85 -10.59
N VAL A 11 -23.79 -4.00 -11.60
CA VAL A 11 -23.36 -4.11 -13.00
C VAL A 11 -22.65 -2.83 -13.45
N PHE A 12 -23.26 -1.67 -13.17
CA PHE A 12 -22.67 -0.38 -13.53
C PHE A 12 -21.29 -0.15 -12.90
N PHE A 13 -21.14 -0.38 -11.60
CA PHE A 13 -19.85 -0.24 -10.92
C PHE A 13 -18.82 -1.26 -11.41
N SER A 14 -19.23 -2.50 -11.69
CA SER A 14 -18.32 -3.52 -12.24
C SER A 14 -17.78 -3.14 -13.61
N LEU A 15 -18.63 -2.53 -14.46
CA LEU A 15 -18.21 -2.04 -15.78
C LEU A 15 -17.18 -0.91 -15.67
N ILE A 16 -17.45 0.08 -14.81
CA ILE A 16 -16.53 1.19 -14.55
C ILE A 16 -15.22 0.68 -13.96
N GLN A 17 -15.28 -0.19 -12.94
CA GLN A 17 -14.10 -0.76 -12.30
C GLN A 17 -13.25 -1.52 -13.32
N LYS A 18 -13.87 -2.36 -14.17
CA LYS A 18 -13.15 -3.09 -15.21
C LYS A 18 -12.48 -2.15 -16.21
N TRP A 19 -13.18 -1.08 -16.61
CA TRP A 19 -12.62 -0.08 -17.51
C TRP A 19 -11.43 0.65 -16.87
N LEU A 20 -11.53 1.06 -15.61
CA LEU A 20 -10.46 1.72 -14.87
C LEU A 20 -9.23 0.81 -14.72
N ILE A 21 -9.42 -0.44 -14.30
CA ILE A 21 -8.30 -1.39 -14.16
C ILE A 21 -7.62 -1.62 -15.52
N THR A 22 -8.41 -1.80 -16.59
CA THR A 22 -7.83 -2.10 -17.91
C THR A 22 -7.03 -0.92 -18.48
N ASN A 23 -7.49 0.31 -18.30
CA ASN A 23 -6.92 1.48 -18.99
C ASN A 23 -6.01 2.34 -18.09
N THR A 24 -6.19 2.30 -16.77
CA THR A 24 -5.57 3.26 -15.83
C THR A 24 -4.62 2.58 -14.84
N SER A 25 -4.57 1.24 -14.75
CA SER A 25 -3.66 0.55 -13.81
C SER A 25 -2.18 0.90 -14.01
N TRP A 26 -1.73 1.13 -15.24
CA TRP A 26 -0.34 1.51 -15.50
C TRP A 26 0.02 2.89 -14.90
N ILE A 27 -0.95 3.82 -14.86
CA ILE A 27 -0.77 5.13 -14.23
C ILE A 27 -0.55 4.94 -12.74
N TYR A 28 -1.40 4.14 -12.09
CA TYR A 28 -1.28 3.84 -10.66
C TYR A 28 0.10 3.26 -10.32
N VAL A 29 0.52 2.19 -11.02
CA VAL A 29 1.82 1.52 -10.77
C VAL A 29 2.99 2.48 -11.00
N THR A 30 2.94 3.28 -12.06
CA THR A 30 4.03 4.23 -12.38
C THR A 30 4.10 5.37 -11.36
N THR A 31 2.95 5.89 -10.92
CA THR A 31 2.89 6.96 -9.91
C THR A 31 3.44 6.47 -8.57
N VAL A 32 2.98 5.32 -8.09
CA VAL A 32 3.46 4.73 -6.83
C VAL A 32 4.97 4.45 -6.90
N GLY A 33 5.45 3.83 -7.99
CA GLY A 33 6.88 3.61 -8.20
C GLY A 33 7.71 4.89 -8.26
N THR A 34 7.19 5.93 -8.92
CA THR A 34 7.87 7.24 -9.01
C THR A 34 7.91 7.94 -7.66
N MET A 35 6.86 7.85 -6.85
CA MET A 35 6.84 8.44 -5.50
C MET A 35 7.82 7.74 -4.57
N LEU A 36 7.91 6.41 -4.61
CA LEU A 36 8.94 5.69 -3.85
C LEU A 36 10.34 6.10 -4.29
N PHE A 37 10.59 6.13 -5.60
CA PHE A 37 11.87 6.60 -6.15
C PHE A 37 12.19 8.02 -5.69
N PHE A 38 11.21 8.93 -5.76
CA PHE A 38 11.37 10.32 -5.35
C PHE A 38 11.69 10.44 -3.85
N SER A 39 11.02 9.68 -2.99
CA SER A 39 11.31 9.65 -1.54
C SER A 39 12.74 9.16 -1.25
N VAL A 40 13.17 8.09 -1.93
CA VAL A 40 14.56 7.59 -1.81
C VAL A 40 15.55 8.61 -2.33
N TRP A 41 15.25 9.25 -3.46
CA TRP A 41 16.08 10.32 -4.03
C TRP A 41 16.21 11.50 -3.08
N LEU A 42 15.12 11.97 -2.47
CA LEU A 42 15.15 13.03 -1.46
C LEU A 42 16.06 12.64 -0.28
N MET A 43 15.91 11.42 0.22
CA MET A 43 16.70 10.89 1.35
C MET A 43 18.21 10.88 1.08
N VAL A 44 18.66 10.55 -0.14
CA VAL A 44 20.10 10.47 -0.48
C VAL A 44 20.66 11.76 -1.09
N SER A 45 19.79 12.65 -1.56
CA SER A 45 20.20 13.93 -2.14
C SER A 45 20.54 14.96 -1.07
N ARG A 46 21.18 16.06 -1.48
CA ARG A 46 21.44 17.23 -0.63
C ARG A 46 20.15 17.87 -0.09
N MET A 47 18.99 17.57 -0.67
CA MET A 47 17.71 18.07 -0.17
C MET A 47 17.28 17.37 1.13
N GLY A 48 17.76 16.14 1.38
CA GLY A 48 17.50 15.43 2.63
C GLY A 48 18.16 16.06 3.85
N ASP A 49 19.21 16.86 3.66
CA ASP A 49 19.89 17.60 4.74
C ASP A 49 19.10 18.85 5.20
N ILE A 50 18.07 19.24 4.46
CA ILE A 50 17.28 20.45 4.74
C ILE A 50 16.36 20.19 5.93
N ARG A 51 16.48 21.02 6.97
CA ARG A 51 15.58 20.98 8.13
C ARG A 51 14.20 21.50 7.73
N LEU A 52 13.15 20.80 8.15
CA LEU A 52 11.77 21.23 7.99
C LEU A 52 11.39 22.26 9.07
N GLY A 53 12.01 23.45 8.98
CA GLY A 53 11.87 24.53 9.94
C GLY A 53 13.05 25.53 9.83
N PRO A 54 13.13 26.53 10.71
CA PRO A 54 14.30 27.42 10.78
C PRO A 54 15.61 26.63 10.97
N ASP A 55 16.73 27.14 10.48
CA ASP A 55 18.04 26.45 10.54
C ASP A 55 18.48 26.06 11.97
N HIS A 56 18.04 26.83 12.96
CA HIS A 56 18.32 26.65 14.38
C HIS A 56 17.22 25.87 15.11
N SER A 57 16.19 25.39 14.43
CA SER A 57 15.14 24.57 15.05
C SER A 57 15.66 23.22 15.51
N THR A 58 15.07 22.73 16.60
CA THR A 58 15.30 21.41 17.16
C THR A 58 13.99 20.61 17.15
N PRO A 59 14.02 19.27 17.07
CA PRO A 59 12.81 18.47 17.13
C PRO A 59 12.04 18.67 18.45
N ASP A 60 10.72 18.87 18.35
CA ASP A 60 9.84 19.00 19.52
C ASP A 60 9.65 17.67 20.27
N TYR A 61 9.83 16.55 19.56
CA TYR A 61 9.66 15.20 20.08
C TYR A 61 10.98 14.43 20.00
N THR A 62 11.22 13.55 20.97
CA THR A 62 12.33 12.61 20.90
C THR A 62 12.13 11.65 19.72
N ASN A 63 13.23 11.13 19.16
CA ASN A 63 13.17 10.20 18.03
C ASN A 63 12.28 8.97 18.31
N THR A 64 12.25 8.49 19.55
CA THR A 64 11.40 7.37 19.96
C THR A 64 9.92 7.73 19.98
N SER A 65 9.58 8.92 20.50
CA SER A 65 8.19 9.41 20.52
C SER A 65 7.69 9.67 19.10
N TRP A 66 8.52 10.30 18.27
CA TRP A 66 8.21 10.52 16.86
C TRP A 66 7.98 9.22 16.09
N PHE A 67 8.84 8.22 16.28
CA PHE A 67 8.66 6.91 15.67
C PHE A 67 7.36 6.21 16.13
N ALA A 68 7.03 6.30 17.42
CA ALA A 68 5.77 5.76 17.94
C ALA A 68 4.54 6.47 17.36
N MET A 69 4.62 7.78 17.13
CA MET A 69 3.55 8.54 16.47
C MET A 69 3.36 8.10 15.01
N LEU A 70 4.44 7.88 14.25
CA LEU A 70 4.35 7.35 12.89
C LEU A 70 3.64 5.99 12.86
N PHE A 71 4.00 5.09 13.79
CA PHE A 71 3.37 3.78 13.87
C PHE A 71 1.89 3.88 14.25
N SER A 72 1.55 4.76 15.20
CA SER A 72 0.17 4.99 15.63
C SER A 72 -0.70 5.60 14.53
N ALA A 73 -0.14 6.49 13.71
CA ALA A 73 -0.82 7.08 12.57
C ALA A 73 -0.94 6.11 11.38
N GLY A 74 0.09 5.29 11.15
CA GLY A 74 0.18 4.38 9.99
C GLY A 74 -0.55 3.05 10.19
N MET A 75 -0.69 2.55 11.42
CA MET A 75 -1.37 1.29 11.71
C MET A 75 -2.90 1.44 11.68
N GLY A 76 -3.47 1.44 10.48
CA GLY A 76 -4.92 1.51 10.27
C GLY A 76 -5.65 0.16 10.41
N ILE A 77 -6.98 0.21 10.33
CA ILE A 77 -7.86 -0.98 10.30
C ILE A 77 -7.51 -1.96 9.16
N GLY A 78 -6.89 -1.45 8.08
CA GLY A 78 -6.44 -2.23 6.95
C GLY A 78 -5.44 -3.33 7.36
N LEU A 79 -4.46 -3.03 8.20
CA LEU A 79 -3.49 -4.03 8.67
C LEU A 79 -4.12 -5.06 9.60
N LEU A 80 -5.09 -4.66 10.42
CA LEU A 80 -5.82 -5.59 11.30
C LEU A 80 -6.66 -6.61 10.51
N PHE A 81 -7.19 -6.20 9.36
CA PHE A 81 -8.00 -7.07 8.51
C PHE A 81 -7.15 -7.85 7.49
N PHE A 82 -6.39 -7.13 6.65
CA PHE A 82 -5.64 -7.71 5.55
C PHE A 82 -4.27 -8.25 5.93
N GLY A 83 -3.71 -7.85 7.09
CA GLY A 83 -2.43 -8.40 7.57
C GLY A 83 -2.46 -9.92 7.78
N VAL A 84 -3.63 -10.50 8.03
CA VAL A 84 -3.84 -11.95 8.10
C VAL A 84 -4.61 -12.47 6.88
N ALA A 85 -5.65 -11.75 6.43
CA ALA A 85 -6.51 -12.24 5.37
C ALA A 85 -5.78 -12.36 4.03
N GLU A 86 -4.98 -11.37 3.66
CA GLU A 86 -4.30 -11.32 2.37
C GLU A 86 -3.30 -12.47 2.14
N PRO A 87 -2.36 -12.77 3.06
CA PRO A 87 -1.44 -13.89 2.87
C PRO A 87 -2.17 -15.24 2.88
N ILE A 88 -3.25 -15.39 3.64
CA ILE A 88 -4.06 -16.63 3.60
C ILE A 88 -4.77 -16.78 2.25
N MET A 89 -5.32 -15.70 1.69
CA MET A 89 -5.97 -15.71 0.38
C MET A 89 -4.96 -16.07 -0.72
N HIS A 90 -3.79 -15.43 -0.74
CA HIS A 90 -2.75 -15.74 -1.72
C HIS A 90 -2.12 -17.12 -1.53
N PHE A 91 -2.07 -17.64 -0.31
CA PHE A 91 -1.62 -19.02 -0.07
C PHE A 91 -2.60 -20.04 -0.67
N ALA A 92 -3.90 -19.83 -0.48
CA ALA A 92 -4.95 -20.74 -0.94
C ALA A 92 -5.22 -20.62 -2.46
N SER A 93 -5.08 -19.42 -3.02
CA SER A 93 -5.31 -19.14 -4.44
C SER A 93 -4.24 -18.17 -4.94
N PRO A 94 -3.00 -18.65 -5.16
CA PRO A 94 -1.92 -17.81 -5.62
C PRO A 94 -2.20 -17.32 -7.06
N PRO A 95 -1.64 -16.16 -7.46
CA PRO A 95 -1.76 -15.68 -8.84
C PRO A 95 -1.18 -16.66 -9.86
N ILE A 96 -0.18 -17.45 -9.46
CA ILE A 96 0.50 -18.43 -10.30
C ILE A 96 0.66 -19.74 -9.53
N GLY A 97 0.38 -20.86 -10.20
CA GLY A 97 0.64 -22.20 -9.66
C GLY A 97 -0.45 -22.75 -8.73
N GLU A 98 -0.09 -23.76 -7.96
CA GLU A 98 -1.00 -24.49 -7.06
C GLU A 98 -0.98 -23.91 -5.65
N GLY A 99 -2.18 -23.65 -5.12
CA GLY A 99 -2.36 -23.18 -3.74
C GLY A 99 -2.09 -24.25 -2.69
N SER A 100 -2.01 -23.82 -1.44
CA SER A 100 -1.76 -24.67 -0.29
C SER A 100 -0.41 -25.42 -0.32
N THR A 101 0.60 -24.87 -0.99
CA THR A 101 1.95 -25.44 -1.08
C THR A 101 2.97 -24.59 -0.32
N VAL A 102 4.14 -25.17 -0.01
CA VAL A 102 5.24 -24.39 0.59
C VAL A 102 5.67 -23.24 -0.32
N ALA A 103 5.62 -23.45 -1.65
CA ALA A 103 5.92 -22.41 -2.63
C ALA A 103 4.88 -21.27 -2.59
N SER A 104 3.58 -21.60 -2.58
CA SER A 104 2.52 -20.58 -2.52
C SER A 104 2.51 -19.83 -1.19
N ALA A 105 2.96 -20.45 -0.09
CA ALA A 105 3.10 -19.76 1.20
C ALA A 105 4.18 -18.67 1.15
N LYS A 106 5.30 -18.96 0.46
CA LYS A 106 6.38 -17.99 0.27
C LYS A 106 5.92 -16.84 -0.62
N GLU A 107 5.32 -17.15 -1.77
CA GLU A 107 4.80 -16.15 -2.71
C GLU A 107 3.74 -15.26 -2.06
N ALA A 108 2.84 -15.84 -1.25
CA ALA A 108 1.81 -15.09 -0.54
C ALA A 108 2.41 -14.01 0.38
N LEU A 109 3.46 -14.35 1.13
CA LEU A 109 4.16 -13.38 1.97
C LEU A 109 4.88 -12.32 1.13
N GLU A 110 5.50 -12.70 0.00
CA GLU A 110 6.14 -11.75 -0.92
C GLU A 110 5.13 -10.73 -1.46
N ILE A 111 3.94 -11.17 -1.87
CA ILE A 111 2.88 -10.28 -2.36
C ILE A 111 2.35 -9.38 -1.25
N THR A 112 2.09 -9.91 -0.06
CA THR A 112 1.61 -9.10 1.07
C THR A 112 2.66 -8.07 1.50
N PHE A 113 3.95 -8.44 1.56
CA PHE A 113 5.01 -7.47 1.85
C PHE A 113 5.22 -6.47 0.73
N PHE A 114 4.91 -6.83 -0.52
CA PHE A 114 4.85 -5.86 -1.60
C PHE A 114 3.75 -4.84 -1.28
N HIS A 115 2.49 -5.24 -1.14
CA HIS A 115 1.37 -4.30 -0.93
C HIS A 115 1.47 -3.44 0.35
N TRP A 116 2.05 -3.97 1.42
CA TRP A 116 2.16 -3.27 2.71
C TRP A 116 3.60 -2.84 3.04
N GLY A 117 4.44 -2.78 2.02
CA GLY A 117 5.86 -2.45 2.14
C GLY A 117 6.16 -0.98 1.91
N LEU A 118 7.29 -0.74 1.25
CA LEU A 118 7.86 0.61 1.10
C LEU A 118 7.02 1.58 0.25
N HIS A 119 6.13 1.06 -0.60
CA HIS A 119 5.35 1.88 -1.53
C HIS A 119 3.89 2.07 -1.11
N ALA A 120 3.54 1.61 0.10
CA ALA A 120 2.22 1.74 0.69
C ALA A 120 1.87 3.20 1.04
#